data_AF-A0A3D0MX22-F1
#
_entry.id   AF-A0A3D0MX22-F1
#
_cell.length_a   1.000
_cell.length_b   1.000
_cell.length_c   1.000
_cell.angle_alpha   90.00
_cell.angle_beta   90.00
_cell.angle_gamma   90.00
#
_symmetry.space_group_name_H-M   'P 1'
#
loop_
_entity.id
_entity.type
_entity.pdbx_description
1 polymer ?
#
loop_
_entity_poly.entity_id
_entity_poly.type
_entity_poly.pdbx_seq_one_letter_code
_entity_poly.pdbx_strand_id
1 'polypeptide(L)'
;QKLISEIETYYRSKGRFRDKSLLFLKDELMSNPLIQNESKALSIRAKEHFYMVQQLIADLLGDPSKMYLYAYKRFNLIKSNPKPFEDQLYNYWIDTLTYLTFFTMGTNQMNEFEKYVKMLQTLRNKSIVNEIDIYIIISLLEVMKLRKINKKDEFLHLIKDIEKNLKNFEEKLDYNMEILLNYTILRVCMNFSELEKALIYANKLLNSPVINIRADVEWYIKLINLFIHSELRNFKYLKYLTSSIQRYFQKNNRIFKLESYILNYIKKIEKDQSDENIEFEKRSLLKKMKELKKDPFERNAFSTFDFEFWLENTLKK
;
A
#
# COMPACT_ATOMS: atom_id res chain seq x y z
N GLN A 1 3.75 4.30 22.82
CA GLN A 1 2.37 4.52 22.35
C GLN A 1 2.19 5.85 21.61
N LYS A 2 2.35 7.03 22.23
CA LYS A 2 2.22 8.34 21.54
C LYS A 2 3.05 8.43 20.24
N LEU A 3 4.34 8.11 20.32
CA LEU A 3 5.24 8.12 19.16
C LEU A 3 4.81 7.18 18.02
N ILE A 4 4.27 5.99 18.36
CA ILE A 4 3.75 5.03 17.37
C ILE A 4 2.56 5.67 16.64
N SER A 5 1.61 6.24 17.39
CA SER A 5 0.43 6.89 16.83
C SER A 5 0.79 8.10 15.95
N GLU A 6 1.80 8.88 16.33
CA GLU A 6 2.31 10.00 15.51
C GLU A 6 2.88 9.51 14.18
N ILE A 7 3.70 8.46 14.21
CA ILE A 7 4.29 7.84 13.01
C ILE A 7 3.21 7.26 12.09
N GLU A 8 2.24 6.53 12.65
CA GLU A 8 1.13 5.95 11.87
C GLU A 8 0.23 7.02 11.27
N THR A 9 -0.12 8.06 12.04
CA THR A 9 -0.88 9.21 11.56
C THR A 9 -0.15 9.91 10.42
N TYR A 10 1.17 10.09 10.56
CA TYR A 10 1.99 10.64 9.50
C TYR A 10 1.95 9.72 8.26
N TYR A 11 2.20 8.42 8.41
CA TYR A 11 2.21 7.48 7.29
C TYR A 11 0.88 7.49 6.54
N ARG A 12 -0.24 7.42 7.25
CA ARG A 12 -1.59 7.42 6.66
C ARG A 12 -1.93 8.74 5.96
N SER A 13 -1.41 9.84 6.48
CA SER A 13 -1.68 11.18 5.95
C SER A 13 -0.71 11.64 4.88
N LYS A 14 0.50 11.07 4.78
CA LYS A 14 1.61 11.52 3.91
C LYS A 14 2.27 10.42 3.07
N GLY A 15 2.04 9.16 3.40
CA GLY A 15 2.72 8.00 2.83
C GLY A 15 4.19 7.93 3.25
N ARG A 16 4.94 7.09 2.54
CA ARG A 16 6.41 7.04 2.67
C ARG A 16 7.04 8.37 2.29
N PHE A 17 8.23 8.63 2.85
CA PHE A 17 8.96 9.87 2.63
C PHE A 17 9.36 10.05 1.17
N ARG A 18 9.05 11.23 0.62
CA ARG A 18 9.36 11.64 -0.76
C ARG A 18 9.92 13.07 -0.87
N ASP A 19 10.32 13.69 0.23
CA ASP A 19 10.87 15.05 0.27
C ASP A 19 12.09 15.14 1.21
N LYS A 20 13.05 15.99 0.84
CA LYS A 20 14.24 16.37 1.61
C LYS A 20 13.91 17.00 2.95
N SER A 21 12.82 17.79 3.03
CA SER A 21 12.38 18.43 4.28
C SER A 21 12.10 17.43 5.41
N LEU A 22 11.92 16.16 5.07
CA LEU A 22 11.56 15.07 5.99
C LEU A 22 12.78 14.31 6.55
N LEU A 23 14.00 14.64 6.09
CA LEU A 23 15.21 14.28 6.82
C LEU A 23 15.19 14.87 8.23
N PHE A 24 14.65 16.08 8.39
CA PHE A 24 14.46 16.69 9.70
C PHE A 24 13.50 15.89 10.58
N LEU A 25 12.36 15.44 10.04
CA LEU A 25 11.42 14.60 10.80
C LEU A 25 12.04 13.25 11.17
N LYS A 26 12.81 12.65 10.26
CA LYS A 26 13.59 11.44 10.57
C LYS A 26 14.57 11.73 11.72
N ASP A 27 15.32 12.82 11.65
CA ASP A 27 16.31 13.17 12.68
C ASP A 27 15.62 13.50 14.01
N GLU A 28 14.47 14.18 13.99
CA GLU A 28 13.63 14.44 15.15
C GLU A 28 13.12 13.14 15.79
N LEU A 29 12.54 12.23 14.99
CA LEU A 29 12.09 10.93 15.45
C LEU A 29 13.26 10.14 16.06
N MET A 30 14.39 10.07 15.35
CA MET A 30 15.60 9.35 15.79
C MET A 30 16.31 10.01 16.99
N SER A 31 16.10 11.31 17.21
CA SER A 31 16.62 12.03 18.38
C SER A 31 15.83 11.70 19.65
N ASN A 32 14.66 11.07 19.54
CA ASN A 32 13.84 10.73 20.69
C ASN A 32 14.60 9.76 21.63
N PRO A 33 14.84 10.13 22.90
CA PRO A 33 15.67 9.35 23.82
C PRO A 33 15.22 7.91 24.02
N LEU A 34 13.92 7.63 23.81
CA LEU A 34 13.31 6.32 23.97
C LEU A 34 13.63 5.34 22.83
N ILE A 35 14.09 5.83 21.67
CA ILE A 35 14.37 4.97 20.51
C ILE A 35 15.84 4.96 20.09
N GLN A 36 16.69 5.68 20.82
CA GLN A 36 18.14 5.73 20.56
C GLN A 36 18.87 4.46 20.99
N ASN A 37 18.43 3.82 22.07
CA ASN A 37 19.15 2.67 22.64
C ASN A 37 18.17 1.62 23.16
N GLU A 38 18.30 0.40 22.64
CA GLU A 38 17.54 -0.77 23.07
C GLU A 38 17.68 -1.02 24.58
N SER A 39 18.83 -0.70 25.18
CA SER A 39 19.08 -0.92 26.62
C SER A 39 18.19 -0.06 27.52
N LYS A 40 17.58 1.02 27.00
CA LYS A 40 16.62 1.85 27.75
C LYS A 40 15.24 1.22 27.82
N ALA A 41 14.97 0.16 27.08
CA ALA A 41 13.72 -0.57 27.13
C ALA A 41 13.69 -1.54 28.33
N LEU A 42 13.21 -1.05 29.47
CA LEU A 42 13.30 -1.73 30.77
C LEU A 42 12.37 -2.95 30.93
N SER A 43 11.44 -3.20 29.99
CA SER A 43 10.52 -4.34 30.03
C SER A 43 10.41 -5.01 28.66
N ILE A 44 9.94 -6.25 28.64
CA ILE A 44 9.70 -7.00 27.39
C ILE A 44 8.74 -6.23 26.46
N ARG A 45 7.69 -5.60 27.01
CA ARG A 45 6.79 -4.74 26.23
C ARG A 45 7.47 -3.48 25.71
N ALA A 46 8.28 -2.81 26.55
CA ALA A 46 9.02 -1.64 26.11
C ALA A 46 10.00 -1.99 24.97
N LYS A 47 10.59 -3.19 25.02
CA LYS A 47 11.52 -3.69 24.00
C LYS A 47 10.79 -4.02 22.70
N GLU A 48 9.58 -4.58 22.79
CA GLU A 48 8.72 -4.77 21.63
C GLU A 48 8.34 -3.42 20.99
N HIS A 49 7.90 -2.43 21.78
CA HIS A 49 7.56 -1.10 21.27
C HIS A 49 8.76 -0.39 20.65
N PHE A 50 9.95 -0.56 21.23
CA PHE A 50 11.20 -0.06 20.63
C PHE A 50 11.38 -0.63 19.23
N TYR A 51 11.27 -1.96 19.06
CA TYR A 51 11.38 -2.58 17.74
C TYR A 51 10.24 -2.18 16.80
N MET A 52 9.01 -2.02 17.30
CA MET A 52 7.86 -1.55 16.51
C MET A 52 8.13 -0.16 15.93
N VAL A 53 8.61 0.78 16.74
CA VAL A 53 8.95 2.12 16.25
C VAL A 53 10.05 2.07 15.20
N GLN A 54 11.11 1.29 15.43
CA GLN A 54 12.19 1.12 14.45
C GLN A 54 11.69 0.51 13.12
N GLN A 55 10.76 -0.45 13.20
CA GLN A 55 10.11 -1.02 12.02
C GLN A 55 9.29 0.01 11.26
N LEU A 56 8.46 0.81 11.94
CA LEU A 56 7.62 1.82 11.31
C LEU A 56 8.45 2.95 10.67
N ILE A 57 9.55 3.36 11.32
CA ILE A 57 10.51 4.32 10.74
C ILE A 57 11.16 3.72 9.48
N ALA A 58 11.54 2.45 9.51
CA ALA A 58 12.09 1.77 8.34
C ALA A 58 11.08 1.71 7.18
N ASP A 59 9.80 1.44 7.46
CA ASP A 59 8.73 1.47 6.45
C ASP A 59 8.55 2.87 5.86
N LEU A 60 8.47 3.91 6.70
CA LEU A 60 8.40 5.31 6.25
C LEU A 60 9.54 5.70 5.32
N LEU A 61 10.75 5.22 5.61
CA LEU A 61 11.95 5.48 4.80
C LEU A 61 12.02 4.62 3.52
N GLY A 62 11.17 3.61 3.39
CA GLY A 62 11.25 2.62 2.31
C GLY A 62 12.50 1.74 2.41
N ASP A 63 12.88 1.33 3.63
CA ASP A 63 13.98 0.40 3.91
C ASP A 63 13.42 -1.00 4.24
N PRO A 64 13.16 -1.84 3.22
CA PRO A 64 12.54 -3.15 3.42
C PRO A 64 13.42 -4.09 4.25
N SER A 65 14.75 -3.95 4.18
CA SER A 65 15.68 -4.77 4.94
C SER A 65 15.59 -4.49 6.44
N LYS A 66 15.58 -3.22 6.85
CA LYS A 66 15.37 -2.87 8.27
C LYS A 66 13.96 -3.18 8.73
N MET A 67 12.96 -2.95 7.88
CA MET A 67 11.57 -3.31 8.19
C MET A 67 11.46 -4.79 8.53
N TYR A 68 12.03 -5.69 7.72
CA TYR A 68 12.07 -7.13 8.01
C TYR A 68 12.87 -7.44 9.28
N LEU A 69 14.06 -6.85 9.45
CA LEU A 69 14.90 -7.07 10.62
C LEU A 69 14.14 -6.81 11.93
N TYR A 70 13.47 -5.66 12.02
CA TYR A 70 12.75 -5.29 13.25
C TYR A 70 11.45 -6.07 13.42
N ALA A 71 10.71 -6.38 12.34
CA ALA A 71 9.57 -7.30 12.41
C ALA A 71 10.00 -8.68 12.93
N TYR A 72 11.12 -9.21 12.45
CA TYR A 72 11.65 -10.49 12.91
C TYR A 72 12.09 -10.46 14.38
N LYS A 73 12.73 -9.37 14.83
CA LYS A 73 13.05 -9.16 16.24
C LYS A 73 11.81 -9.11 17.14
N ARG A 74 10.75 -8.41 16.72
CA ARG A 74 9.45 -8.41 17.42
C ARG A 74 8.89 -9.82 17.53
N PHE A 75 8.87 -10.55 16.41
CA PHE A 75 8.33 -11.90 16.35
C PHE A 75 9.03 -12.85 17.33
N ASN A 76 10.36 -12.85 17.32
CA ASN A 76 11.15 -13.68 18.23
C ASN A 76 10.95 -13.28 19.69
N LEU A 77 10.88 -11.97 19.98
CA LEU A 77 10.65 -11.47 21.34
C LEU A 77 9.31 -11.95 21.90
N ILE A 78 8.24 -11.84 21.11
CA ILE A 78 6.89 -12.31 21.46
C ILE A 78 6.88 -13.83 21.60
N LYS A 79 7.50 -14.56 20.66
CA LYS A 79 7.58 -16.03 20.70
C LYS A 79 8.30 -16.56 21.94
N SER A 80 9.41 -15.93 22.33
CA SER A 80 10.17 -16.32 23.52
C SER A 80 9.50 -15.89 24.83
N ASN A 81 8.58 -14.93 24.79
CA ASN A 81 7.94 -14.37 25.97
C ASN A 81 6.44 -14.15 25.70
N PRO A 82 5.60 -15.20 25.63
CA PRO A 82 4.21 -15.05 25.20
C PRO A 82 3.32 -14.35 26.24
N LYS A 83 3.52 -14.61 27.54
CA LYS A 83 2.64 -14.12 28.62
C LYS A 83 2.38 -12.60 28.59
N PRO A 84 3.39 -11.73 28.40
CA PRO A 84 3.18 -10.29 28.28
C PRO A 84 2.38 -9.84 27.05
N PHE A 85 1.94 -10.72 26.14
CA PHE A 85 1.22 -10.35 24.92
C PHE A 85 -0.12 -11.09 24.76
N GLU A 86 -0.63 -11.68 25.85
CA GLU A 86 -1.90 -12.42 25.86
C GLU A 86 -3.12 -11.55 26.20
N ASP A 87 -2.94 -10.28 26.55
CA ASP A 87 -4.02 -9.38 27.01
C ASP A 87 -4.98 -8.90 25.92
N GLN A 88 -4.76 -9.31 24.67
CA GLN A 88 -5.59 -9.02 23.48
C GLN A 88 -5.86 -7.53 23.20
N LEU A 89 -5.22 -6.59 23.92
CA LEU A 89 -5.36 -5.15 23.70
C LEU A 89 -4.87 -4.73 22.30
N TYR A 90 -3.87 -5.45 21.80
CA TYR A 90 -3.31 -5.31 20.47
C TYR A 90 -2.82 -6.68 20.00
N ASN A 91 -3.15 -7.06 18.77
CA ASN A 91 -2.78 -8.35 18.21
C ASN A 91 -1.34 -8.35 17.69
N TYR A 92 -0.36 -8.29 18.60
CA TYR A 92 1.09 -8.27 18.30
C TYR A 92 1.51 -9.39 17.34
N TRP A 93 0.92 -10.58 17.51
CA TRP A 93 1.16 -11.73 16.66
C TRP A 93 0.69 -11.52 15.22
N ILE A 94 -0.56 -11.09 15.03
CA ILE A 94 -1.14 -10.86 13.69
C ILE A 94 -0.36 -9.76 12.99
N ASP A 95 -0.11 -8.63 13.66
CA ASP A 95 0.66 -7.52 13.10
C ASP A 95 2.03 -7.98 12.62
N THR A 96 2.82 -8.58 13.52
CA THR A 96 4.20 -8.97 13.17
C THR A 96 4.24 -10.04 12.07
N LEU A 97 3.39 -11.05 12.15
CA LEU A 97 3.31 -12.09 11.13
C LEU A 97 2.85 -11.52 9.78
N THR A 98 1.98 -10.52 9.77
CA THR A 98 1.52 -9.84 8.55
C THR A 98 2.70 -9.20 7.82
N TYR A 99 3.54 -8.42 8.52
CA TYR A 99 4.74 -7.82 7.93
C TYR A 99 5.73 -8.87 7.41
N LEU A 100 6.00 -9.91 8.20
CA LEU A 100 6.89 -11.00 7.78
C LEU A 100 6.36 -11.71 6.52
N THR A 101 5.06 -12.00 6.48
CA THR A 101 4.42 -12.69 5.36
C THR A 101 4.46 -11.86 4.07
N PHE A 102 4.16 -10.55 4.15
CA PHE A 102 4.27 -9.67 2.99
C PHE A 102 5.71 -9.57 2.48
N PHE A 103 6.68 -9.48 3.39
CA PHE A 103 8.10 -9.40 3.02
C PHE A 103 8.59 -10.69 2.35
N THR A 104 8.30 -11.87 2.93
CA THR A 104 8.74 -13.15 2.35
C THR A 104 8.06 -13.42 1.01
N MET A 105 6.81 -13.01 0.82
CA MET A 105 6.13 -13.07 -0.48
C MET A 105 6.83 -12.18 -1.52
N GLY A 106 7.13 -10.93 -1.16
CA GLY A 106 7.81 -9.96 -2.02
C GLY A 106 9.24 -10.38 -2.41
N THR A 107 9.94 -11.05 -1.50
CA THR A 107 11.34 -11.53 -1.71
C THR A 107 11.42 -12.98 -2.19
N ASN A 108 10.29 -13.60 -2.51
CA ASN A 108 10.20 -14.97 -3.04
C ASN A 108 10.73 -16.08 -2.10
N GLN A 109 10.71 -15.84 -0.79
CA GLN A 109 11.07 -16.82 0.24
C GLN A 109 9.85 -17.70 0.58
N MET A 110 9.50 -18.62 -0.32
CA MET A 110 8.22 -19.35 -0.25
C MET A 110 8.08 -20.26 0.98
N ASN A 111 9.16 -20.90 1.42
CA ASN A 111 9.12 -21.76 2.62
C ASN A 111 8.74 -20.97 3.88
N GLU A 112 9.37 -19.81 4.10
CA GLU A 112 9.05 -18.96 5.25
C GLU A 112 7.68 -18.30 5.10
N PHE A 113 7.30 -17.92 3.88
CA PHE A 113 5.95 -17.44 3.58
C PHE A 113 4.87 -18.45 4.01
N GLU A 114 4.96 -19.70 3.58
CA GLU A 114 3.97 -20.74 3.92
C GLU A 114 3.91 -20.98 5.43
N LYS A 115 5.06 -20.97 6.09
CA LYS A 115 5.15 -21.12 7.54
C LYS A 115 4.45 -19.98 8.27
N TYR A 116 4.68 -18.72 7.89
CA TYR A 116 4.04 -17.57 8.53
C TYR A 116 2.52 -17.52 8.24
N VAL A 117 2.09 -17.90 7.03
CA VAL A 117 0.66 -18.05 6.70
C VAL A 117 0.00 -19.11 7.58
N LYS A 118 0.62 -20.29 7.74
CA LYS A 118 0.11 -21.34 8.65
C LYS A 118 -0.02 -20.80 10.08
N MET A 119 0.98 -20.07 10.57
CA MET A 119 0.92 -19.45 11.90
C MET A 119 -0.24 -18.45 12.02
N LEU A 120 -0.44 -17.57 11.03
CA LEU A 120 -1.58 -16.65 11.01
C LEU A 120 -2.92 -17.40 11.09
N GLN A 121 -3.09 -18.47 10.33
CA GLN A 121 -4.32 -19.26 10.32
C GLN A 121 -4.64 -19.87 11.70
N THR A 122 -3.63 -20.26 12.49
CA THR A 122 -3.87 -20.78 13.86
C THR A 122 -4.45 -19.73 14.82
N LEU A 123 -4.32 -18.44 14.50
CA LEU A 123 -4.83 -17.34 15.33
C LEU A 123 -6.28 -16.96 14.98
N ARG A 124 -6.81 -17.48 13.87
CA ARG A 124 -8.12 -17.12 13.30
C ARG A 124 -9.26 -17.33 14.29
N ASN A 125 -9.29 -18.48 14.93
CA ASN A 125 -10.43 -18.89 15.78
C ASN A 125 -10.31 -18.36 17.23
N LYS A 126 -9.39 -17.44 17.52
CA LYS A 126 -9.19 -16.89 18.87
C LYS A 126 -10.19 -15.78 19.22
N SER A 127 -10.71 -15.05 18.23
CA SER A 127 -11.74 -14.03 18.40
C SER A 127 -12.40 -13.71 17.04
N ILE A 128 -13.59 -13.12 17.05
CA ILE A 128 -14.25 -12.66 15.83
C ILE A 128 -13.43 -11.58 15.10
N VAL A 129 -12.75 -10.71 15.85
CA VAL A 129 -11.87 -9.67 15.28
C VAL A 129 -10.71 -10.32 14.54
N ASN A 130 -10.06 -11.32 15.16
CA ASN A 130 -8.98 -12.07 14.53
C ASN A 130 -9.46 -12.80 13.28
N GLU A 131 -10.67 -13.37 13.30
CA GLU A 131 -11.24 -14.02 12.14
C GLU A 131 -11.32 -13.06 10.95
N ILE A 132 -11.89 -11.88 11.17
CA ILE A 132 -12.07 -10.85 10.14
C ILE A 132 -10.71 -10.34 9.64
N ASP A 133 -9.80 -9.96 10.55
CA ASP A 133 -8.48 -9.45 10.20
C ASP A 133 -7.70 -10.49 9.37
N ILE A 134 -7.65 -11.74 9.82
CA ILE A 134 -6.94 -12.81 9.14
C ILE A 134 -7.60 -13.12 7.80
N TYR A 135 -8.94 -13.10 7.71
CA TYR A 135 -9.62 -13.26 6.42
C TYR A 135 -9.19 -12.20 5.41
N ILE A 136 -9.13 -10.93 5.81
CA ILE A 136 -8.69 -9.83 4.94
C ILE A 136 -7.23 -9.99 4.56
N ILE A 137 -6.35 -10.31 5.52
CA ILE A 137 -4.91 -10.51 5.28
C ILE A 137 -4.69 -11.65 4.28
N ILE A 138 -5.36 -12.79 4.46
CA ILE A 138 -5.24 -13.93 3.54
C ILE A 138 -5.78 -13.56 2.15
N SER A 139 -6.92 -12.88 2.08
CA SER A 139 -7.49 -12.39 0.80
C SER A 139 -6.53 -11.46 0.05
N LEU A 140 -5.88 -10.53 0.77
CA LEU A 140 -4.84 -9.65 0.23
C LEU A 140 -3.68 -10.45 -0.37
N LEU A 141 -3.18 -11.45 0.36
CA LEU A 141 -2.07 -12.29 -0.06
C LEU A 141 -2.44 -13.15 -1.28
N GLU A 142 -3.65 -13.71 -1.33
CA GLU A 142 -4.13 -14.49 -2.47
C GLU A 142 -4.27 -13.63 -3.73
N VAL A 143 -4.84 -12.43 -3.62
CA VAL A 143 -4.91 -11.47 -4.73
C VAL A 143 -3.50 -11.13 -5.25
N MET A 144 -2.55 -10.84 -4.36
CA MET A 144 -1.17 -10.55 -4.75
C MET A 144 -0.44 -11.75 -5.35
N LYS A 145 -0.71 -12.97 -4.85
CA LYS A 145 -0.18 -14.22 -5.38
C LYS A 145 -0.67 -14.45 -6.81
N LEU A 146 -1.98 -14.37 -7.04
CA LEU A 146 -2.59 -14.59 -8.36
C LEU A 146 -2.06 -13.60 -9.40
N ARG A 147 -1.83 -12.35 -9.01
CA ARG A 147 -1.08 -11.38 -9.83
C ARG A 147 0.31 -11.91 -10.21
N LYS A 148 1.09 -12.36 -9.21
CA LYS A 148 2.48 -12.80 -9.41
C LYS A 148 2.60 -14.01 -10.34
N ILE A 149 1.66 -14.95 -10.27
CA ILE A 149 1.62 -16.15 -11.14
C ILE A 149 0.78 -15.95 -12.41
N ASN A 150 0.34 -14.72 -12.68
CA ASN A 150 -0.44 -14.34 -13.87
C ASN A 150 -1.75 -15.15 -14.07
N LYS A 151 -2.48 -15.43 -12.99
CA LYS A 151 -3.73 -16.22 -13.00
C LYS A 151 -4.97 -15.32 -12.94
N LYS A 152 -5.31 -14.73 -14.09
CA LYS A 152 -6.41 -13.77 -14.23
C LYS A 152 -7.79 -14.34 -13.89
N ASP A 153 -8.15 -15.49 -14.45
CA ASP A 153 -9.51 -16.05 -14.27
C ASP A 153 -9.77 -16.48 -12.82
N GLU A 154 -8.78 -17.09 -12.17
CA GLU A 154 -8.81 -17.42 -10.75
C GLU A 154 -8.96 -16.15 -9.89
N PHE A 155 -8.29 -15.06 -10.26
CA PHE A 155 -8.45 -13.78 -9.59
C PHE A 155 -9.88 -13.23 -9.73
N LEU A 156 -10.48 -13.34 -10.91
CA LEU A 156 -11.85 -12.89 -11.14
C LEU A 156 -12.90 -13.71 -10.39
N HIS A 157 -12.63 -14.99 -10.13
CA HIS A 157 -13.45 -15.80 -9.23
C HIS A 157 -13.26 -15.35 -7.78
N LEU A 158 -12.00 -15.24 -7.34
CA LEU A 158 -11.66 -14.88 -5.96
C LEU A 158 -12.30 -13.56 -5.52
N ILE A 159 -12.28 -12.51 -6.36
CA ILE A 159 -12.87 -11.22 -5.98
C ILE A 159 -14.39 -11.31 -5.74
N LYS A 160 -15.10 -12.20 -6.46
CA LYS A 160 -16.54 -12.42 -6.24
C LYS A 160 -16.79 -13.07 -4.88
N ASP A 161 -15.95 -14.03 -4.50
CA ASP A 161 -16.02 -14.67 -3.19
C ASP A 161 -15.69 -13.70 -2.06
N ILE A 162 -14.66 -12.86 -2.25
CA ILE A 162 -14.31 -11.78 -1.32
C ILE A 162 -15.49 -10.81 -1.15
N GLU A 163 -16.07 -10.31 -2.24
CA GLU A 163 -17.23 -9.41 -2.20
C GLU A 163 -18.42 -10.03 -1.47
N LYS A 164 -18.69 -11.32 -1.69
CA LYS A 164 -19.76 -12.04 -1.01
C LYS A 164 -19.48 -12.18 0.49
N ASN A 165 -18.27 -12.54 0.87
CA ASN A 165 -17.92 -12.78 2.27
C ASN A 165 -17.79 -11.49 3.08
N LEU A 166 -17.29 -10.40 2.48
CA LEU A 166 -17.18 -9.10 3.14
C LEU A 166 -18.54 -8.53 3.57
N LYS A 167 -19.62 -8.85 2.85
CA LYS A 167 -20.99 -8.47 3.26
C LYS A 167 -21.37 -9.05 4.62
N ASN A 168 -20.81 -10.20 5.01
CA ASN A 168 -21.07 -10.80 6.32
C ASN A 168 -20.35 -10.07 7.47
N PHE A 169 -19.42 -9.17 7.14
CA PHE A 169 -18.56 -8.49 8.11
C PHE A 169 -18.80 -6.97 8.15
N GLU A 170 -19.69 -6.41 7.33
CA GLU A 170 -19.77 -4.97 7.00
C GLU A 170 -19.74 -4.03 8.21
N GLU A 171 -20.47 -4.33 9.29
CA GLU A 171 -20.52 -3.51 10.51
C GLU A 171 -19.28 -3.64 11.43
N LYS A 172 -18.41 -4.62 11.17
CA LYS A 172 -17.26 -4.99 12.02
C LYS A 172 -15.92 -4.83 11.30
N LEU A 173 -15.91 -4.36 10.05
CA LEU A 173 -14.70 -4.19 9.27
C LEU A 173 -13.89 -2.98 9.77
N ASP A 174 -12.60 -3.19 10.03
CA ASP A 174 -11.67 -2.08 10.14
C ASP A 174 -11.56 -1.36 8.79
N TYR A 175 -11.90 -0.07 8.77
CA TYR A 175 -11.91 0.73 7.55
C TYR A 175 -10.54 0.78 6.85
N ASN A 176 -9.45 0.77 7.62
CA ASN A 176 -8.11 0.79 7.04
C ASN A 176 -7.81 -0.53 6.29
N MET A 177 -8.16 -1.67 6.87
CA MET A 177 -8.02 -2.99 6.25
C MET A 177 -8.93 -3.13 5.01
N GLU A 178 -10.17 -2.63 5.08
CA GLU A 178 -11.07 -2.62 3.93
C GLU A 178 -10.48 -1.79 2.77
N ILE A 179 -9.99 -0.57 3.06
CA ILE A 179 -9.37 0.30 2.04
C ILE A 179 -8.18 -0.41 1.41
N LEU A 180 -7.31 -1.04 2.20
CA LEU A 180 -6.13 -1.76 1.70
C LEU A 180 -6.50 -2.93 0.79
N LEU A 181 -7.53 -3.71 1.14
CA LEU A 181 -8.02 -4.82 0.33
C LEU A 181 -8.59 -4.34 -1.01
N ASN A 182 -9.54 -3.42 -0.98
CA ASN A 182 -10.15 -2.88 -2.20
C ASN A 182 -9.10 -2.17 -3.08
N TYR A 183 -8.15 -1.45 -2.47
CA TYR A 183 -7.04 -0.85 -3.21
C TYR A 183 -6.12 -1.90 -3.85
N THR A 184 -5.86 -3.01 -3.17
CA THR A 184 -5.08 -4.11 -3.75
C THR A 184 -5.78 -4.76 -4.92
N ILE A 185 -7.10 -5.00 -4.81
CA ILE A 185 -7.91 -5.51 -5.91
C ILE A 185 -7.89 -4.54 -7.10
N LEU A 186 -8.08 -3.23 -6.86
CA LEU A 186 -7.97 -2.19 -7.88
C LEU A 186 -6.64 -2.28 -8.66
N ARG A 187 -5.52 -2.38 -7.95
CA ARG A 187 -4.19 -2.47 -8.57
C ARG A 187 -4.04 -3.73 -9.41
N VAL A 188 -4.53 -4.87 -8.94
CA VAL A 188 -4.47 -6.12 -9.69
C VAL A 188 -5.38 -6.10 -10.91
N CYS A 189 -6.57 -5.51 -10.83
CA CYS A 189 -7.42 -5.24 -12.00
C CYS A 189 -6.67 -4.41 -13.05
N MET A 190 -5.97 -3.35 -12.64
CA MET A 190 -5.12 -2.57 -13.55
C MET A 190 -4.02 -3.41 -14.19
N ASN A 191 -3.37 -4.30 -13.42
CA ASN A 191 -2.32 -5.17 -13.94
C ASN A 191 -2.83 -6.19 -14.97
N PHE A 192 -4.05 -6.72 -14.78
CA PHE A 192 -4.72 -7.60 -15.75
C PHE A 192 -5.53 -6.88 -16.83
N SER A 193 -5.45 -5.54 -16.84
CA SER A 193 -6.21 -4.66 -17.73
C SER A 193 -7.74 -4.87 -17.68
N GLU A 194 -8.25 -5.23 -16.52
CA GLU A 194 -9.68 -5.30 -16.23
C GLU A 194 -10.20 -3.89 -15.89
N LEU A 195 -10.23 -3.01 -16.90
CA LEU A 195 -10.43 -1.56 -16.72
C LEU A 195 -11.80 -1.21 -16.14
N GLU A 196 -12.86 -1.90 -16.56
CA GLU A 196 -14.21 -1.67 -16.03
C GLU A 196 -14.29 -2.04 -14.54
N LYS A 197 -13.75 -3.20 -14.15
CA LYS A 197 -13.66 -3.58 -12.73
C LYS A 197 -12.77 -2.63 -11.95
N ALA A 198 -11.62 -2.23 -12.51
CA ALA A 198 -10.76 -1.23 -11.89
C ALA A 198 -11.54 0.08 -11.64
N LEU A 199 -12.36 0.53 -12.60
CA LEU A 199 -13.18 1.73 -12.43
C LEU A 199 -14.19 1.59 -11.29
N ILE A 200 -14.86 0.43 -11.17
CA ILE A 200 -15.80 0.15 -10.07
C ILE A 200 -15.09 0.30 -8.72
N TYR A 201 -13.94 -0.36 -8.54
CA TYR A 201 -13.19 -0.29 -7.28
C TYR A 201 -12.62 1.11 -7.00
N ALA A 202 -12.15 1.82 -8.03
CA ALA A 202 -11.68 3.20 -7.90
C ALA A 202 -12.82 4.12 -7.44
N ASN A 203 -14.01 4.01 -8.05
CA ASN A 203 -15.18 4.80 -7.67
C ASN A 203 -15.67 4.43 -6.26
N LYS A 204 -15.72 3.14 -5.90
CA LYS A 204 -16.07 2.69 -4.55
C LYS A 204 -15.18 3.36 -3.50
N LEU A 205 -13.87 3.38 -3.73
CA LEU A 205 -12.92 3.98 -2.80
C LEU A 205 -13.00 5.50 -2.79
N LEU A 206 -13.07 6.17 -3.95
CA LEU A 206 -13.10 7.63 -4.03
C LEU A 206 -14.39 8.25 -3.49
N ASN A 207 -15.50 7.50 -3.51
CA ASN A 207 -16.79 7.92 -2.96
C ASN A 207 -16.98 7.50 -1.50
N SER A 208 -16.04 6.73 -0.92
CA SER A 208 -16.13 6.31 0.48
C SER A 208 -15.93 7.50 1.42
N PRO A 209 -16.79 7.70 2.45
CA PRO A 209 -16.65 8.80 3.40
C PRO A 209 -15.40 8.68 4.29
N VAL A 210 -14.80 7.48 4.36
CA VAL A 210 -13.65 7.18 5.23
C VAL A 210 -12.32 7.08 4.46
N ILE A 211 -12.32 7.35 3.15
CA ILE A 211 -11.09 7.24 2.32
C ILE A 211 -9.95 8.15 2.82
N ASN A 212 -10.31 9.28 3.44
CA ASN A 212 -9.36 10.24 4.00
C ASN A 212 -8.53 9.69 5.18
N ILE A 213 -8.96 8.60 5.84
CA ILE A 213 -8.16 7.88 6.84
C ILE A 213 -6.86 7.34 6.21
N ARG A 214 -6.87 7.12 4.89
CA ARG A 214 -5.75 6.68 4.07
C ARG A 214 -5.54 7.63 2.91
N ALA A 215 -5.27 8.90 3.23
CA ALA A 215 -4.93 9.92 2.24
C ALA A 215 -3.76 9.47 1.35
N ASP A 216 -2.78 8.75 1.92
CA ASP A 216 -1.67 8.13 1.18
C ASP A 216 -2.16 7.23 0.03
N VAL A 217 -3.23 6.48 0.24
CA VAL A 217 -3.86 5.60 -0.75
C VAL A 217 -4.76 6.40 -1.70
N GLU A 218 -5.56 7.34 -1.18
CA GLU A 218 -6.47 8.19 -1.95
C GLU A 218 -5.76 8.84 -3.16
N TRP A 219 -4.53 9.31 -2.95
CA TRP A 219 -3.73 9.96 -3.98
C TRP A 219 -3.41 9.04 -5.15
N TYR A 220 -2.99 7.80 -4.86
CA TYR A 220 -2.73 6.83 -5.91
C TYR A 220 -4.01 6.42 -6.61
N ILE A 221 -5.13 6.29 -5.91
CA ILE A 221 -6.41 5.99 -6.55
C ILE A 221 -6.79 7.09 -7.53
N LYS A 222 -6.61 8.37 -7.17
CA LYS A 222 -6.85 9.49 -8.11
C LYS A 222 -5.96 9.40 -9.36
N LEU A 223 -4.66 9.12 -9.20
CA LEU A 223 -3.76 8.94 -10.35
C LEU A 223 -4.15 7.73 -11.22
N ILE A 224 -4.46 6.60 -10.59
CA ILE A 224 -4.94 5.39 -11.27
C ILE A 224 -6.24 5.68 -12.01
N ASN A 225 -7.14 6.49 -11.44
CA ASN A 225 -8.40 6.83 -12.08
C ASN A 225 -8.18 7.64 -13.37
N LEU A 226 -7.18 8.53 -13.42
CA LEU A 226 -6.78 9.20 -14.66
C LEU A 226 -6.38 8.19 -15.73
N PHE A 227 -5.59 7.18 -15.37
CA PHE A 227 -5.18 6.12 -16.29
C PHE A 227 -6.35 5.26 -16.74
N ILE A 228 -7.25 4.88 -15.84
CA ILE A 228 -8.46 4.12 -16.19
C ILE A 228 -9.27 4.88 -17.24
N HIS A 229 -9.54 6.18 -16.99
CA HIS A 229 -10.32 6.99 -17.92
C HIS A 229 -9.57 7.28 -19.23
N SER A 230 -8.24 7.38 -19.23
CA SER A 230 -7.47 7.50 -20.47
C SER A 230 -7.55 6.24 -21.33
N GLU A 231 -7.39 5.06 -20.72
CA GLU A 231 -7.47 3.79 -21.46
C GLU A 231 -8.88 3.49 -21.97
N LEU A 232 -9.91 3.88 -21.23
CA LEU A 232 -11.31 3.79 -21.67
C LEU A 232 -11.72 4.89 -22.66
N ARG A 233 -10.79 5.75 -23.11
CA ARG A 233 -11.05 6.89 -24.02
C ARG A 233 -12.15 7.84 -23.55
N ASN A 234 -12.31 8.00 -22.24
CA ASN A 234 -13.29 8.90 -21.63
C ASN A 234 -12.80 10.37 -21.63
N PHE A 235 -12.27 10.88 -22.75
CA PHE A 235 -11.49 12.12 -22.79
C PHE A 235 -12.26 13.37 -22.36
N LYS A 236 -13.56 13.45 -22.66
CA LYS A 236 -14.42 14.56 -22.21
C LYS A 236 -14.46 14.66 -20.68
N TYR A 237 -14.61 13.52 -20.01
CA TYR A 237 -14.60 13.45 -18.55
C TYR A 237 -13.17 13.58 -18.00
N LEU A 238 -12.19 13.00 -18.67
CA LEU A 238 -10.78 13.06 -18.29
C LEU A 238 -10.30 14.50 -18.12
N LYS A 239 -10.64 15.41 -19.04
CA LYS A 239 -10.29 16.84 -18.94
C LYS A 239 -10.78 17.50 -17.64
N TYR A 240 -12.02 17.21 -17.25
CA TYR A 240 -12.58 17.68 -15.99
C TYR A 240 -11.85 17.05 -14.79
N LEU A 241 -11.66 15.73 -14.85
CA LEU A 241 -11.03 14.94 -13.80
C LEU A 241 -9.58 15.39 -13.54
N THR A 242 -8.78 15.60 -14.59
CA THR A 242 -7.40 16.10 -14.55
C THR A 242 -7.32 17.43 -13.82
N SER A 243 -8.23 18.36 -14.14
CA SER A 243 -8.28 19.68 -13.50
C SER A 243 -8.63 19.58 -12.01
N SER A 244 -9.58 18.70 -11.66
CA SER A 244 -9.98 18.46 -10.27
C SER A 244 -8.83 17.86 -9.44
N ILE A 245 -8.16 16.84 -9.99
CA ILE A 245 -7.05 16.14 -9.35
C ILE A 245 -5.84 17.06 -9.21
N GLN A 246 -5.53 17.88 -10.22
CA GLN A 246 -4.44 18.86 -10.12
C GLN A 246 -4.68 19.84 -8.96
N ARG A 247 -5.89 20.42 -8.83
CA ARG A 247 -6.22 21.31 -7.71
C ARG A 247 -6.09 20.61 -6.37
N TYR A 248 -6.54 19.35 -6.29
CA TYR A 248 -6.41 18.55 -5.09
C TYR A 248 -4.93 18.36 -4.69
N PHE A 249 -4.03 18.03 -5.63
CA PHE A 249 -2.61 17.88 -5.30
C PHE A 249 -1.91 19.20 -4.95
N GLN A 250 -2.31 20.31 -5.58
CA GLN A 250 -1.84 21.65 -5.21
C GLN A 250 -2.23 21.99 -3.77
N LYS A 251 -3.51 21.83 -3.42
CA LYS A 251 -4.02 22.11 -2.07
C LYS A 251 -3.29 21.33 -0.98
N ASN A 252 -2.85 20.11 -1.29
CA ASN A 252 -2.18 19.22 -0.34
C ASN A 252 -0.65 19.29 -0.36
N ASN A 253 -0.05 20.19 -1.15
CA ASN A 253 1.41 20.32 -1.35
C ASN A 253 2.07 19.00 -1.78
N ARG A 254 1.50 18.33 -2.80
CA ARG A 254 1.91 16.98 -3.24
C ARG A 254 2.32 16.86 -4.69
N ILE A 255 2.51 17.97 -5.38
CA ILE A 255 3.00 17.93 -6.76
C ILE A 255 4.50 17.64 -6.74
N PHE A 256 4.84 16.35 -6.54
CA PHE A 256 6.18 15.83 -6.75
C PHE A 256 6.39 15.52 -8.23
N LYS A 257 7.56 15.00 -8.60
CA LYS A 257 7.91 14.77 -10.01
C LYS A 257 7.01 13.72 -10.63
N LEU A 258 6.68 12.65 -9.91
CA LEU A 258 5.80 11.58 -10.41
C LEU A 258 4.43 12.13 -10.80
N GLU A 259 3.76 12.83 -9.88
CA GLU A 259 2.45 13.43 -10.09
C GLU A 259 2.50 14.45 -11.25
N SER A 260 3.57 15.23 -11.33
CA SER A 260 3.79 16.20 -12.40
C SER A 260 3.89 15.54 -13.78
N TYR A 261 4.67 14.47 -13.91
CA TYR A 261 4.81 13.76 -15.18
C TYR A 261 3.50 13.08 -15.59
N ILE A 262 2.77 12.49 -14.65
CA ILE A 262 1.47 11.88 -14.93
C ILE A 262 0.47 12.93 -15.40
N LEU A 263 0.32 14.04 -14.67
CA LEU A 263 -0.59 15.12 -15.08
C LEU A 263 -0.21 15.71 -16.43
N ASN A 264 1.08 15.85 -16.72
CA ASN A 264 1.55 16.34 -18.02
C ASN A 264 1.25 15.35 -19.15
N TYR A 265 1.48 14.05 -18.94
CA TYR A 265 1.10 13.00 -19.88
C TYR A 265 -0.40 13.09 -20.22
N ILE A 266 -1.27 13.15 -19.20
CA ILE A 266 -2.71 13.22 -19.40
C ILE A 266 -3.11 14.48 -20.21
N LYS A 267 -2.53 15.64 -19.88
CA LYS A 267 -2.80 16.88 -20.63
C LYS A 267 -2.40 16.82 -22.10
N LYS A 268 -1.38 16.04 -22.45
CA LYS A 268 -0.94 15.92 -23.84
C LYS A 268 -1.86 15.00 -24.64
N ILE A 269 -2.29 13.88 -24.07
CA ILE A 269 -3.27 13.01 -24.74
C ILE A 269 -4.67 13.62 -24.80
N GLU A 270 -5.01 14.55 -23.89
CA GLU A 270 -6.26 15.32 -23.98
C GLU A 270 -6.25 16.28 -25.18
N LYS A 271 -5.08 16.83 -25.54
CA LYS A 271 -4.91 17.75 -26.67
C LYS A 271 -4.92 17.04 -28.01
N ASP A 272 -4.27 15.88 -28.07
CA ASP A 272 -4.20 15.05 -29.26
C ASP A 272 -4.52 13.59 -28.87
N GLN A 273 -5.69 13.14 -29.30
CA GLN A 273 -6.27 11.84 -28.95
C GLN A 273 -5.97 10.77 -30.01
N SER A 274 -5.09 11.06 -30.97
CA SER A 274 -4.60 10.08 -31.94
C SER A 274 -3.87 8.94 -31.23
N ASP A 275 -3.97 7.74 -31.80
CA ASP A 275 -3.35 6.56 -31.24
C ASP A 275 -1.83 6.67 -31.27
N GLU A 276 -1.28 7.30 -32.32
CA GLU A 276 0.16 7.56 -32.42
C GLU A 276 0.65 8.47 -31.30
N ASN A 277 -0.07 9.56 -30.99
CA ASN A 277 0.33 10.48 -29.91
C ASN A 277 0.19 9.81 -28.54
N ILE A 278 -0.89 9.07 -28.30
CA ILE A 278 -1.09 8.35 -27.03
C ILE A 278 0.04 7.36 -26.80
N GLU A 279 0.39 6.57 -27.82
CA GLU A 279 1.49 5.61 -27.73
C GLU A 279 2.83 6.31 -27.49
N PHE A 280 3.12 7.38 -28.23
CA PHE A 280 4.33 8.19 -28.06
C PHE A 280 4.46 8.73 -26.63
N GLU A 281 3.39 9.33 -26.10
CA GLU A 281 3.37 9.91 -24.76
C GLU A 281 3.42 8.84 -23.66
N LYS A 282 2.83 7.65 -23.88
CA LYS A 282 3.00 6.49 -22.98
C LYS A 282 4.45 6.03 -22.93
N ARG A 283 5.13 5.90 -24.07
CA ARG A 283 6.57 5.53 -24.15
C ARG A 283 7.44 6.58 -23.46
N SER A 284 7.14 7.86 -23.65
CA SER A 284 7.81 8.97 -22.97
C SER A 284 7.62 8.90 -21.45
N LEU A 285 6.38 8.67 -20.98
CA LEU A 285 6.07 8.50 -19.57
C LEU A 285 6.79 7.30 -18.96
N LEU A 286 6.82 6.16 -19.66
CA LEU A 286 7.54 4.95 -19.22
C LEU A 286 9.02 5.23 -18.99
N LYS A 287 9.68 5.94 -19.92
CA LYS A 287 11.08 6.36 -19.75
C LYS A 287 11.25 7.21 -18.48
N LYS A 288 10.35 8.17 -18.24
CA LYS A 288 10.38 9.01 -17.02
C LYS A 288 10.14 8.22 -15.75
N MET A 289 9.25 7.23 -15.77
CA MET A 289 9.04 6.33 -14.62
C MET A 289 10.30 5.53 -14.29
N LYS A 290 11.00 5.00 -15.29
CA LYS A 290 12.28 4.30 -15.11
C LYS A 290 13.38 5.19 -14.55
N GLU A 291 13.43 6.45 -14.97
CA GLU A 291 14.35 7.46 -14.42
C GLU A 291 14.01 7.80 -12.95
N LEU A 292 12.74 8.08 -12.65
CA LEU A 292 12.28 8.44 -11.31
C LEU A 292 12.45 7.33 -10.27
N LYS A 293 12.35 6.06 -10.66
CA LYS A 293 12.57 4.93 -9.76
C LYS A 293 13.97 4.89 -9.17
N LYS A 294 14.95 5.57 -9.81
CA LYS A 294 16.32 5.71 -9.34
C LYS A 294 16.52 6.94 -8.44
N ASP A 295 15.59 7.89 -8.44
CA ASP A 295 15.66 9.08 -7.60
C ASP A 295 15.36 8.68 -6.13
N PRO A 296 16.24 9.02 -5.18
CA PRO A 296 16.12 8.59 -3.79
C PRO A 296 14.84 9.09 -3.10
N PHE A 297 14.26 10.21 -3.56
CA PHE A 297 13.02 10.77 -3.02
C PHE A 297 11.79 10.21 -3.73
N GLU A 298 11.90 9.83 -5.00
CA GLU A 298 10.75 9.39 -5.79
C GLU A 298 10.57 7.88 -5.84
N ARG A 299 11.63 7.10 -5.58
CA ARG A 299 11.58 5.63 -5.56
C ARG A 299 10.49 5.07 -4.65
N ASN A 300 10.21 5.75 -3.54
CA ASN A 300 9.20 5.34 -2.57
C ASN A 300 7.77 5.46 -3.12
N ALA A 301 7.56 6.21 -4.20
CA ALA A 301 6.28 6.26 -4.88
C ALA A 301 5.90 4.92 -5.54
N PHE A 302 6.91 4.18 -5.98
CA PHE A 302 6.75 2.97 -6.78
C PHE A 302 6.43 1.73 -5.93
N SER A 303 6.49 1.82 -4.59
CA SER A 303 6.06 0.71 -3.74
C SER A 303 4.55 0.52 -3.70
N THR A 304 3.79 1.57 -4.04
CA THR A 304 2.34 1.58 -3.87
C THR A 304 1.62 1.19 -5.17
N PHE A 305 2.16 1.55 -6.34
CA PHE A 305 1.68 1.08 -7.65
C PHE A 305 2.84 0.88 -8.63
N ASP A 306 2.80 -0.22 -9.39
CA ASP A 306 3.82 -0.54 -10.37
C ASP A 306 3.49 0.13 -11.72
N PHE A 307 3.81 1.42 -11.81
CA PHE A 307 3.59 2.24 -13.00
C PHE A 307 4.32 1.67 -14.23
N GLU A 308 5.53 1.13 -14.04
CA GLU A 308 6.35 0.56 -15.11
C GLU A 308 5.68 -0.67 -15.70
N PHE A 309 5.31 -1.64 -14.85
CA PHE A 309 4.63 -2.86 -15.30
C PHE A 309 3.31 -2.56 -16.01
N TRP A 310 2.52 -1.61 -15.48
CA TRP A 310 1.26 -1.22 -16.12
C TRP A 310 1.48 -0.57 -17.49
N LEU A 311 2.41 0.39 -17.60
CA LEU A 311 2.74 1.05 -18.87
C LEU A 311 3.29 0.07 -19.90
N GLU A 312 4.16 -0.86 -19.49
CA GLU A 312 4.71 -1.86 -20.40
C GLU A 312 3.64 -2.81 -20.92
N ASN A 313 2.71 -3.25 -20.08
CA ASN A 313 1.62 -4.13 -20.51
C ASN A 313 0.62 -3.41 -21.42
N THR A 314 0.36 -2.13 -21.18
CA THR A 314 -0.54 -1.34 -22.04
C THR A 314 0.10 -1.02 -23.40
N LEU A 315 1.43 -0.98 -23.50
CA LEU A 315 2.17 -0.79 -24.76
C LEU A 315 2.39 -2.09 -25.57
N LYS A 316 2.14 -3.26 -24.99
CA LYS A 316 2.22 -4.57 -25.66
C LYS A 316 0.91 -5.00 -26.32
N LYS A 317 -0.18 -4.36 -25.94
CA LYS A 317 -1.50 -4.51 -26.58
C LYS A 317 -1.54 -3.64 -27.82
#